data_AF-A0A7C8HW36-F1
#
_entry.id   AF-A0A7C8HW36-F1
#
_cell.length_a   1.000
_cell.length_b   1.000
_cell.length_c   1.000
_cell.angle_alpha   90.00
_cell.angle_beta   90.00
_cell.angle_gamma   90.00
#
_symmetry.space_group_name_H-M   'P 1'
#
loop_
_entity.id
_entity.type
_entity.pdbx_description
1 polymer ?
#
loop_
_entity_poly.entity_id
_entity_poly.type
_entity_poly.pdbx_seq_one_letter_code
_entity_poly.pdbx_strand_id
1 'polypeptide(L)'
;MHAWQIIYLVAVIALAAFVLIRSPQGTAGKVLTFMLNWLAPYISITIAFIAIFQQGFLPAIPFFALAGFCFITFLKRSTNASVE
;
A
#
# COMPACT_ATOMS: atom_id res chain seq x y z
N MET A 1 2.30 -7.22 20.37
CA MET A 1 1.86 -7.21 18.96
C MET A 1 1.43 -8.60 18.60
N HIS A 2 0.20 -8.77 18.11
CA HIS A 2 -0.29 -10.10 17.76
C HIS A 2 0.41 -10.60 16.49
N ALA A 3 0.70 -11.90 16.40
CA ALA A 3 1.43 -12.51 15.29
C ALA A 3 0.84 -12.18 13.90
N TRP A 4 -0.48 -11.97 13.82
CA TRP A 4 -1.16 -11.55 12.59
C TRP A 4 -0.73 -10.17 12.08
N GLN A 5 -0.40 -9.22 12.96
CA GLN A 5 0.07 -7.88 12.57
C GLN A 5 1.45 -7.93 11.90
N ILE A 6 2.32 -8.84 12.35
CA ILE A 6 3.68 -9.03 11.80
C ILE A 6 3.58 -9.66 10.41
N ILE A 7 2.76 -10.71 10.25
CA ILE A 7 2.51 -11.34 8.95
C ILE A 7 1.95 -10.31 7.96
N TYR A 8 1.04 -9.44 8.42
CA TYR A 8 0.54 -8.35 7.59
C TYR A 8 1.61 -7.33 7.23
N LEU A 9 2.42 -6.90 8.19
CA LEU A 9 3.51 -5.95 7.93
C LEU A 9 4.47 -6.51 6.87
N VAL A 10 4.79 -7.81 6.94
CA VAL A 10 5.64 -8.50 5.96
C VAL A 10 4.97 -8.60 4.59
N ALA A 11 3.70 -9.00 4.52
CA ALA A 11 2.95 -9.08 3.27
C ALA A 11 2.83 -7.70 2.59
N VAL A 12 2.68 -6.67 3.41
CA VAL A 12 2.53 -5.28 2.97
C VAL A 12 3.87 -4.69 2.52
N ILE A 13 4.97 -4.97 3.21
CA ILE A 13 6.32 -4.62 2.75
C ILE A 13 6.65 -5.34 1.43
N ALA A 14 6.27 -6.61 1.30
CA ALA A 14 6.43 -7.36 0.07
C ALA A 14 5.61 -6.75 -1.09
N LEU A 15 4.38 -6.29 -0.83
CA LEU A 15 3.57 -5.58 -1.82
C LEU A 15 4.19 -4.23 -2.22
N ALA A 16 4.64 -3.44 -1.25
CA ALA A 16 5.28 -2.15 -1.50
C ALA A 16 6.59 -2.31 -2.28
N ALA A 17 7.40 -3.31 -1.92
CA ALA A 17 8.60 -3.69 -2.65
C ALA A 17 8.27 -4.15 -4.08
N PHE A 18 7.22 -4.95 -4.28
CA PHE A 18 6.79 -5.38 -5.61
C PHE A 18 6.36 -4.20 -6.50
N VAL A 19 5.62 -3.24 -5.94
CA VAL A 19 5.23 -1.99 -6.63
C VAL A 19 6.45 -1.12 -7.00
N LEU A 20 7.50 -1.13 -6.16
CA LEU A 20 8.73 -0.38 -6.36
C LEU A 20 9.73 -1.07 -7.32
N ILE A 21 9.84 -2.40 -7.29
CA ILE A 21 10.98 -3.12 -7.86
C ILE A 21 10.89 -3.35 -9.38
N ARG A 22 9.69 -3.38 -9.99
CA ARG A 22 9.45 -3.23 -11.45
C ARG A 22 8.01 -3.64 -11.76
N SER A 23 7.23 -2.77 -12.41
CA SER A 23 6.00 -3.24 -13.05
C SER A 23 6.38 -4.26 -14.14
N PRO A 24 5.77 -5.46 -14.18
CA PRO A 24 6.01 -6.39 -15.27
C PRO A 24 5.79 -5.69 -16.62
N GLN A 25 6.70 -5.85 -17.57
CA GLN A 25 6.53 -5.28 -18.91
C GLN A 25 5.34 -5.95 -19.60
N GLY A 26 4.38 -5.15 -20.07
CA GLY A 26 3.14 -5.61 -20.73
C GLY A 26 1.86 -5.09 -20.07
N THR A 27 0.73 -5.23 -20.78
CA THR A 27 -0.59 -4.74 -20.34
C THR A 27 -1.03 -5.36 -19.01
N ALA A 28 -0.74 -6.65 -18.81
CA ALA A 28 -1.06 -7.37 -17.57
C ALA A 28 -0.32 -6.80 -16.34
N GLY A 29 0.95 -6.40 -16.51
CA GLY A 29 1.74 -5.80 -15.43
C GLY A 29 1.26 -4.40 -15.04
N LYS A 30 0.81 -3.60 -16.03
CA LYS A 30 0.18 -2.29 -15.79
C LYS A 30 -1.14 -2.44 -15.02
N VAL A 31 -2.01 -3.37 -15.43
CA VAL A 31 -3.28 -3.64 -14.74
C VAL A 31 -3.04 -4.15 -13.33
N LEU A 32 -2.12 -5.09 -13.13
CA LEU A 32 -1.77 -5.59 -11.81
C LEU A 32 -1.21 -4.48 -10.90
N THR A 33 -0.34 -3.64 -11.43
CA THR A 33 0.22 -2.49 -10.68
C THR A 33 -0.87 -1.49 -10.31
N PHE A 34 -1.83 -1.24 -11.21
CA PHE A 34 -2.98 -0.39 -10.95
C PHE A 34 -3.88 -0.97 -9.86
N MET A 35 -4.23 -2.26 -9.95
CA MET A 35 -5.01 -2.96 -8.93
C MET A 35 -4.32 -2.95 -7.56
N LEU A 36 -3.00 -3.21 -7.52
CA LEU A 36 -2.22 -3.19 -6.28
C LEU A 36 -2.12 -1.78 -5.69
N ASN A 37 -1.96 -0.74 -6.52
CA ASN A 37 -1.95 0.64 -6.06
C ASN A 37 -3.29 1.09 -5.47
N TRP A 38 -4.40 0.48 -5.87
CA TRP A 38 -5.71 0.73 -5.27
C TRP A 38 -5.95 -0.13 -4.02
N LEU A 39 -5.58 -1.41 -4.08
CA LEU A 39 -5.86 -2.38 -3.02
C LEU A 39 -4.97 -2.16 -1.79
N ALA A 40 -3.68 -1.88 -1.98
CA ALA A 40 -2.74 -1.70 -0.88
C ALA A 40 -3.09 -0.55 0.09
N PRO A 41 -3.41 0.68 -0.37
CA PRO A 41 -3.82 1.74 0.53
C PRO A 41 -5.18 1.45 1.18
N TYR A 42 -6.14 0.86 0.46
CA TYR A 42 -7.45 0.51 1.04
C TYR A 42 -7.32 -0.50 2.18
N ILE A 43 -6.56 -1.57 1.97
CA ILE A 43 -6.28 -2.58 3.01
C ILE A 43 -5.52 -1.94 4.18
N SER A 44 -4.53 -1.11 3.90
CA SER A 44 -3.73 -0.45 4.94
C SER A 44 -4.60 0.46 5.83
N ILE A 45 -5.49 1.26 5.23
CA ILE A 45 -6.44 2.10 5.98
C ILE A 45 -7.38 1.23 6.82
N THR A 46 -7.92 0.15 6.25
CA THR A 46 -8.82 -0.77 6.97
C THR A 46 -8.14 -1.35 8.22
N ILE A 47 -6.88 -1.79 8.10
CA ILE A 47 -6.10 -2.31 9.23
C ILE A 47 -5.76 -1.21 10.23
N ALA A 48 -5.47 0.01 9.76
CA ALA A 48 -5.24 1.15 10.63
C ALA A 48 -6.47 1.42 11.52
N PHE A 49 -7.67 1.39 10.95
CA PHE A 49 -8.92 1.52 11.71
C PHE A 49 -9.10 0.38 12.70
N ILE A 50 -8.89 -0.88 12.29
CA ILE A 50 -8.98 -2.04 13.20
C ILE A 50 -7.99 -1.88 14.36
N ALA A 51 -6.77 -1.44 14.09
CA ALA A 51 -5.74 -1.19 15.09
C ALA A 51 -6.16 -0.07 16.07
N ILE A 52 -6.77 1.01 15.56
CA ILE A 52 -7.33 2.08 16.42
C ILE A 52 -8.38 1.51 17.38
N PHE A 53 -9.34 0.75 16.87
CA PHE A 53 -10.43 0.20 17.69
C PHE A 53 -9.96 -0.83 18.71
N GLN A 54 -8.94 -1.62 18.40
CA GLN A 54 -8.47 -2.70 19.27
C GLN A 54 -7.35 -2.29 20.24
N GLN A 55 -6.47 -1.38 19.83
CA GLN A 55 -5.18 -1.13 20.51
C GLN A 55 -4.85 0.36 20.67
N GLY A 56 -5.73 1.25 20.21
CA GLY A 56 -5.52 2.70 20.22
C GLY A 56 -4.75 3.22 19.00
N PHE A 57 -4.46 4.52 18.98
CA PHE A 57 -3.96 5.20 17.79
C PHE A 57 -2.50 4.85 17.42
N LEU A 58 -1.63 4.62 18.42
CA LEU A 58 -0.20 4.43 18.20
C LEU A 58 0.14 3.29 17.21
N PRO A 59 -0.46 2.09 17.33
CA PRO A 59 -0.20 0.97 16.41
C PRO A 59 -0.73 1.19 14.99
N ALA A 60 -1.61 2.17 14.77
CA ALA A 60 -2.18 2.47 13.46
C ALA A 60 -1.30 3.37 12.58
N ILE A 61 -0.40 4.13 13.20
CA ILE A 61 0.52 5.08 12.54
C ILE A 61 1.28 4.46 11.35
N PRO A 62 1.94 3.29 11.47
CA PRO A 62 2.68 2.72 10.35
C PRO A 62 1.78 2.38 9.15
N PHE A 63 0.53 1.97 9.40
CA PHE A 63 -0.44 1.66 8.35
C PHE A 63 -0.94 2.92 7.64
N PHE A 64 -1.15 4.02 8.37
CA PHE A 64 -1.49 5.32 7.76
C PHE A 64 -0.33 5.91 6.96
N ALA A 65 0.90 5.86 7.50
CA ALA A 65 2.08 6.34 6.80
C ALA A 65 2.27 5.61 5.47
N LEU A 66 2.02 4.30 5.46
CA LEU A 66 2.09 3.51 4.25
C LEU A 66 0.96 3.81 3.26
N ALA A 67 -0.29 3.92 3.73
CA ALA A 67 -1.41 4.30 2.87
C ALA A 67 -1.14 5.66 2.18
N GLY A 68 -0.60 6.62 2.93
CA GLY A 68 -0.15 7.91 2.40
C GLY A 68 0.98 7.77 1.37
N PHE A 69 1.98 6.93 1.65
CA PHE A 69 3.07 6.67 0.70
C PHE A 69 2.58 6.06 -0.62
N CYS A 70 1.67 5.08 -0.56
CA CYS A 70 1.04 4.49 -1.74
C CYS A 70 0.25 5.55 -2.54
N PHE A 71 -0.50 6.40 -1.85
CA PHE A 71 -1.27 7.47 -2.47
C PHE A 71 -0.39 8.52 -3.16
N ILE A 72 0.67 9.00 -2.50
CA ILE A 72 1.63 9.94 -3.09
C ILE A 72 2.31 9.33 -4.32
N THR A 73 2.72 8.07 -4.23
CA THR A 73 3.37 7.36 -5.34
C THR A 73 2.41 7.19 -6.52
N PHE A 74 1.13 6.91 -6.26
CA PHE A 74 0.09 6.85 -7.28
C PHE A 74 -0.09 8.21 -7.96
N LEU A 75 -0.27 9.29 -7.20
CA LEU A 75 -0.42 10.64 -7.74
C LEU A 75 0.78 11.05 -8.60
N LYS A 76 2.00 10.78 -8.11
CA LYS A 76 3.22 11.10 -8.86
C LYS A 76 3.30 10.34 -10.19
N ARG A 77 2.88 9.07 -10.21
CA ARG A 77 2.80 8.29 -11.46
C ARG A 77 1.68 8.77 -12.38
N SER A 78 0.52 9.15 -11.86
CA SER A 78 -0.58 9.65 -12.69
C SER A 78 -0.27 10.99 -13.32
N THR A 79 0.39 11.90 -12.60
CA THR A 79 0.79 13.20 -13.14
C THR A 79 1.82 13.04 -14.26
N ASN A 80 2.84 12.20 -14.07
CA ASN A 80 3.87 11.97 -15.09
C ASN A 80 3.31 11.28 -16.35
N ALA A 81 2.26 10.45 -16.23
CA ALA A 81 1.61 9.82 -17.37
C ALA A 81 0.82 10.78 -18.26
N SER A 82 0.52 12.00 -17.79
CA SER A 82 -0.20 13.03 -18.56
C SER A 82 0.71 13.97 -19.36
N VAL A 83 2.03 13.84 -19.19
CA VAL A 83 3.05 14.71 -19.81
C VAL A 83 3.69 14.05 -21.05
N GLU A 84 3.41 12.77 -21.29
CA GLU A 84 3.72 12.05 -22.55
C GLU A 84 2.53 12.09 -23.51
#